data_AF-A0AAW7WUX7-F1
#
_entry.id   AF-A0AAW7WUX7-F1
#
_cell.length_a   1.000
_cell.length_b   1.000
_cell.length_c   1.000
_cell.angle_alpha   90.00
_cell.angle_beta   90.00
_cell.angle_gamma   90.00
#
_symmetry.space_group_name_H-M   'P 1'
#
loop_
_entity.id
_entity.type
_entity.pdbx_description
1 polymer ?
#
loop_
_entity_poly.entity_id
_entity_poly.type
_entity_poly.pdbx_seq_one_letter_code
_entity_poly.pdbx_strand_id
1 'polypeptide(L)'
;GSYRNPVKLNGLETSDPKLIGKQLNRIAETARTLDRLEPIGSLYGFELLVQSETTEKDGLDLVQNRFYVRGEGDYLYQYNYGNIASDPRLAAMNFIHALATIEPTLEKFRKKNEELEKDIPVLREVVESSWRKEPELTVLKADLTEIDRRIQQSLKPIEESEGKEAEEDNDVCRERHDTAEELPKEDNTAARIPSRLRQIADASGGRIVIAGVGSPPENGPAKKGIKM
;
A
#
# COMPACT_ATOMS: atom_id res chain seq x y z
N GLY A 1 16.01 48.86 2.62
CA GLY A 1 14.86 49.24 3.46
C GLY A 1 14.92 48.46 4.76
N SER A 2 14.58 49.09 5.87
CA SER A 2 14.46 48.41 7.17
C SER A 2 13.14 47.63 7.17
N TYR A 3 13.20 46.30 7.18
CA TYR A 3 12.00 45.47 7.25
C TYR A 3 11.33 45.70 8.60
N ARG A 4 10.12 46.25 8.60
CA ARG A 4 9.35 46.50 9.82
C ARG A 4 8.96 45.15 10.42
N ASN A 5 9.44 44.87 11.63
CA ASN A 5 9.33 43.62 12.38
C ASN A 5 10.23 42.48 11.84
N PRO A 6 11.48 42.36 12.35
CA PRO A 6 12.39 41.28 11.98
C PRO A 6 11.94 39.94 12.58
N VAL A 7 12.43 38.85 12.00
CA VAL A 7 12.29 37.50 12.55
C VAL A 7 12.86 37.46 13.97
N LYS A 8 12.08 36.98 14.93
CA LYS A 8 12.51 36.79 16.32
C LYS A 8 12.82 35.31 16.52
N LEU A 9 14.06 34.98 16.88
CA LEU A 9 14.44 33.61 17.20
C LEU A 9 14.54 33.42 18.71
N ASN A 10 14.21 32.22 19.18
CA ASN A 10 14.30 31.86 20.59
C ASN A 10 15.76 31.94 21.04
N GLY A 11 16.03 32.71 22.11
CA GLY A 11 17.37 32.90 22.65
C GLY A 11 18.28 33.85 21.86
N LEU A 12 17.76 34.56 20.85
CA LEU A 12 18.52 35.58 20.09
C LEU A 12 17.78 36.92 20.06
N GLU A 13 18.26 37.88 20.86
CA GLU A 13 17.74 39.24 20.89
C GLU A 13 18.47 40.13 19.87
N THR A 14 18.22 39.90 18.58
CA THR A 14 18.75 40.78 17.52
C THR A 14 17.72 41.07 16.46
N SER A 15 17.84 42.24 15.86
CA SER A 15 17.06 42.68 14.71
C SER A 15 17.86 42.67 13.40
N ASP A 16 19.15 42.30 13.44
CA ASP A 16 19.99 42.24 12.25
C ASP A 16 19.68 40.97 11.44
N PRO A 17 19.19 41.10 10.19
CA PRO A 17 18.92 39.96 9.31
C PRO A 17 20.14 39.07 9.10
N LYS A 18 21.37 39.61 9.11
CA LYS A 18 22.57 38.79 8.94
C LYS A 18 22.81 37.87 10.13
N LEU A 19 22.61 38.35 11.35
CA LEU A 19 22.80 37.54 12.56
C LEU A 19 21.71 36.49 12.69
N ILE A 20 20.45 36.87 12.41
CA ILE A 20 19.32 35.94 12.32
C ILE A 20 19.62 34.83 11.31
N GLY A 21 20.03 35.18 10.10
CA GLY A 21 20.35 34.21 9.07
C GLY A 21 21.48 33.26 9.44
N LYS A 22 22.54 33.77 10.09
CA LYS A 22 23.62 32.91 10.60
C LYS A 22 23.12 31.92 11.63
N GLN A 23 22.24 32.35 12.53
CA GLN A 23 21.64 31.47 13.52
C GLN A 23 20.73 30.42 12.86
N LEU A 24 19.97 30.81 11.84
CA LEU A 24 19.16 29.87 11.07
C LEU A 24 20.00 28.83 10.34
N ASN A 25 21.12 29.22 9.74
CA ASN A 25 22.04 28.27 9.12
C ASN A 25 22.63 27.30 10.14
N ARG A 26 23.00 27.80 11.33
CA ARG A 26 23.44 26.95 12.43
C ARG A 26 22.36 25.95 12.84
N ILE A 27 21.10 26.39 12.97
CA ILE A 27 19.96 25.51 13.24
C ILE A 27 19.80 24.49 12.11
N ALA A 28 19.93 24.91 10.85
CA ALA A 28 19.82 24.02 9.69
C ALA A 28 20.87 22.90 9.70
N GLU A 29 22.06 23.15 10.26
CA GLU A 29 23.13 22.14 10.37
C GLU A 29 22.97 21.26 11.64
N THR A 30 22.54 21.86 12.75
CA THR A 30 22.63 21.24 14.09
C THR A 30 21.32 20.71 14.66
N ALA A 31 20.15 21.18 14.19
CA ALA A 31 18.87 20.71 14.72
C ALA A 31 18.67 19.22 14.43
N ARG A 32 18.19 18.49 15.43
CA ARG A 32 17.91 17.04 15.39
C ARG A 32 16.60 16.78 16.13
N THR A 33 15.50 17.07 15.48
CA THR A 33 14.16 17.02 16.08
C THR A 33 13.48 15.65 15.94
N LEU A 34 14.11 14.70 15.25
CA LEU A 34 13.57 13.34 15.02
C LEU A 34 12.16 13.38 14.43
N ASP A 35 11.99 14.09 13.32
CA ASP A 35 10.73 14.33 12.63
C ASP A 35 9.67 15.10 13.43
N ARG A 36 10.01 15.68 14.59
CA ARG A 36 9.09 16.55 15.35
C ARG A 36 9.21 18.00 14.89
N LEU A 37 8.09 18.73 14.97
CA LEU A 37 8.06 20.17 14.76
C LEU A 37 8.46 20.88 16.05
N GLU A 38 9.60 21.56 16.02
CA GLU A 38 10.10 22.33 17.16
C GLU A 38 10.00 23.84 16.90
N PRO A 39 9.49 24.63 17.86
CA PRO A 39 9.40 26.07 17.72
C PRO A 39 10.74 26.75 17.91
N ILE A 40 11.14 27.52 16.92
CA ILE A 40 12.42 28.24 16.88
C ILE A 40 12.25 29.75 16.97
N GLY A 41 11.03 30.28 16.82
CA GLY A 41 10.81 31.71 16.84
C GLY A 41 9.43 32.16 16.40
N SER A 42 9.31 33.45 16.12
CA SER A 42 8.08 34.06 15.59
C SER A 42 8.36 35.18 14.58
N LEU A 43 7.42 35.38 13.65
CA LEU A 43 7.42 36.49 12.70
C LEU A 43 5.99 36.96 12.48
N TYR A 44 5.70 38.26 12.69
CA TYR A 44 4.34 38.83 12.57
C TYR A 44 3.25 38.10 13.38
N GLY A 45 3.63 37.43 14.47
CA GLY A 45 2.70 36.62 15.28
C GLY A 45 2.55 35.17 14.83
N PHE A 46 3.12 34.79 13.67
CA PHE A 46 3.21 33.40 13.24
C PHE A 46 4.36 32.69 13.94
N GLU A 47 4.15 31.43 14.30
CA GLU A 47 5.18 30.58 14.89
C GLU A 47 6.08 29.98 13.81
N LEU A 48 7.39 30.03 14.04
CA LEU A 48 8.41 29.47 13.15
C LEU A 48 8.85 28.13 13.70
N LEU A 49 8.85 27.11 12.85
CA LEU A 49 9.12 25.73 13.22
C LEU A 49 10.30 25.17 12.43
N VAL A 50 11.01 24.21 13.02
CA VAL A 50 11.99 23.37 12.34
C VAL A 50 11.66 21.90 12.51
N GLN A 51 11.91 21.10 11.48
CA GLN A 51 11.79 19.64 11.48
C GLN A 51 13.03 19.02 10.85
N SER A 52 13.63 18.05 11.51
CA SER A 52 14.73 17.25 10.96
C SER A 52 14.18 16.02 10.27
N GLU A 53 14.23 16.00 8.95
CA GLU A 53 13.92 14.83 8.12
C GLU A 53 15.20 14.01 7.93
N THR A 54 15.15 12.73 8.31
CA THR A 54 16.26 11.80 8.04
C THR A 54 15.96 11.00 6.79
N THR A 55 16.79 11.15 5.77
CA THR A 55 16.68 10.41 4.51
C THR A 55 17.89 9.51 4.33
N GLU A 56 17.66 8.23 4.11
CA GLU A 56 18.73 7.29 3.78
C GLU A 56 19.10 7.45 2.30
N LYS A 57 20.36 7.76 2.01
CA LYS A 57 20.90 7.81 0.65
C LYS A 57 22.25 7.10 0.62
N ASP A 58 22.39 6.13 -0.29
CA ASP A 58 23.62 5.35 -0.49
C ASP A 58 24.11 4.63 0.79
N GLY A 59 23.18 4.18 1.64
CA GLY A 59 23.48 3.54 2.93
C GLY A 59 23.99 4.50 4.01
N LEU A 60 23.84 5.81 3.80
CA LEU A 60 24.14 6.86 4.76
C LEU A 60 22.88 7.64 5.12
N ASP A 61 22.69 7.87 6.42
CA ASP A 61 21.61 8.72 6.91
C ASP A 61 21.97 10.20 6.71
N LEU A 62 21.28 10.85 5.78
CA LEU A 62 21.36 12.28 5.56
C LEU A 62 20.22 12.98 6.32
N VAL A 63 20.57 13.78 7.31
CA VAL A 63 19.61 14.62 8.02
C VAL A 63 19.50 15.99 7.34
N GLN A 64 18.28 16.35 6.93
CA GLN A 64 17.95 17.66 6.36
C GLN A 64 16.95 18.38 7.25
N ASN A 65 17.23 19.65 7.57
CA ASN A 65 16.32 20.47 8.37
C ASN A 65 15.41 21.31 7.49
N ARG A 66 14.10 21.16 7.70
CA ARG A 66 13.03 21.88 7.03
C ARG A 66 12.46 22.96 7.93
N PHE A 67 12.23 24.13 7.37
CA PHE A 67 11.70 25.29 8.06
C PHE A 67 10.29 25.62 7.62
N TYR A 68 9.41 25.84 8.59
CA TYR A 68 7.98 26.10 8.37
C TYR A 68 7.51 27.34 9.12
N VAL A 69 6.39 27.88 8.64
CA VAL A 69 5.60 28.89 9.33
C VAL A 69 4.22 28.29 9.62
N ARG A 70 3.82 28.22 10.90
CA ARG A 70 2.52 27.69 11.30
C ARG A 70 1.44 28.74 11.06
N GLY A 71 0.48 28.41 10.20
CA GLY A 71 -0.71 29.19 9.90
C GLY A 71 -1.92 28.81 10.77
N GLU A 72 -3.07 29.37 10.39
CA GLU A 72 -4.36 28.98 10.95
C GLU A 72 -4.69 27.52 10.59
N GLY A 73 -5.30 26.78 11.52
CA GLY A 73 -5.64 25.37 11.33
C GLY A 73 -4.43 24.44 11.22
N ASP A 74 -3.28 24.81 11.83
CA ASP A 74 -2.02 24.05 11.84
C ASP A 74 -1.41 23.81 10.45
N TYR A 75 -1.83 24.57 9.43
CA TYR A 75 -1.22 24.49 8.11
C TYR A 75 0.23 25.00 8.14
N LEU A 76 1.14 24.27 7.50
CA LEU A 76 2.56 24.59 7.48
C LEU A 76 2.95 25.22 6.14
N TYR A 77 3.19 26.54 6.17
CA TYR A 77 3.70 27.25 4.99
C TYR A 77 5.22 27.10 4.91
N GLN A 78 5.71 26.92 3.69
CA GLN A 78 7.13 26.73 3.42
C GLN A 78 7.54 27.44 2.12
N TYR A 79 8.82 27.76 2.03
CA TYR A 79 9.46 28.24 0.81
C TYR A 79 10.62 27.30 0.45
N ASN A 80 10.86 27.07 -0.84
CA ASN A 80 11.91 26.16 -1.34
C ASN A 80 11.91 24.77 -0.67
N TYR A 81 10.72 24.17 -0.49
CA TYR A 81 10.56 22.90 0.22
C TYR A 81 11.17 22.91 1.63
N GLY A 82 11.03 24.02 2.35
CA GLY A 82 11.56 24.19 3.70
C GLY A 82 13.09 24.35 3.77
N ASN A 83 13.80 24.35 2.65
CA ASN A 83 15.24 24.58 2.63
C ASN A 83 15.58 26.05 2.84
N ILE A 84 16.54 26.32 3.72
CA ILE A 84 17.07 27.65 3.92
C ILE A 84 18.32 27.89 3.07
N ALA A 85 18.51 29.14 2.62
CA ALA A 85 19.70 29.52 1.86
C ALA A 85 20.95 29.58 2.76
N SER A 86 22.13 29.29 2.21
CA SER A 86 23.39 29.45 2.93
C SER A 86 23.78 30.92 3.15
N ASP A 87 23.34 31.84 2.29
CA ASP A 87 23.54 33.26 2.51
C ASP A 87 22.64 33.76 3.68
N PRO A 88 23.21 34.37 4.73
CA PRO A 88 22.43 34.79 5.89
C PRO A 88 21.30 35.78 5.59
N ARG A 89 21.45 36.67 4.61
CA ARG A 89 20.38 37.63 4.31
C ARG A 89 19.21 36.91 3.66
N LEU A 90 19.48 36.01 2.72
CA LEU A 90 18.44 35.19 2.09
C LEU A 90 17.80 34.22 3.09
N ALA A 91 18.59 33.64 4.00
CA ALA A 91 18.10 32.78 5.08
C ALA A 91 17.04 33.49 5.94
N ALA A 92 17.32 34.73 6.36
CA ALA A 92 16.38 35.52 7.14
C ALA A 92 15.10 35.89 6.38
N MET A 93 15.14 35.95 5.05
CA MET A 93 13.97 36.23 4.20
C MET A 93 13.10 34.99 3.94
N ASN A 94 13.59 33.78 4.23
CA ASN A 94 12.89 32.53 3.93
C ASN A 94 11.45 32.52 4.46
N PHE A 95 11.24 32.95 5.69
CA PHE A 95 9.91 32.97 6.32
C PHE A 95 8.98 34.03 5.72
N ILE A 96 9.52 35.17 5.27
CA ILE A 96 8.74 36.17 4.54
C ILE A 96 8.28 35.59 3.20
N HIS A 97 9.16 34.88 2.51
CA HIS A 97 8.80 34.19 1.27
C HIS A 97 7.78 33.08 1.51
N ALA A 98 7.89 32.32 2.62
CA ALA A 98 6.90 31.32 3.00
C ALA A 98 5.51 31.96 3.24
N LEU A 99 5.44 33.08 3.98
CA LEU A 99 4.20 33.82 4.18
C LEU A 99 3.63 34.39 2.87
N ALA A 100 4.47 34.80 1.93
CA ALA A 100 4.00 35.25 0.61
C ALA A 100 3.34 34.13 -0.20
N THR A 101 3.54 32.86 0.16
CA THR A 101 2.87 31.73 -0.51
C THR A 101 1.43 31.49 -0.04
N ILE A 102 0.96 32.18 1.02
CA ILE A 102 -0.38 31.97 1.58
C ILE A 102 -1.47 32.23 0.53
N GLU A 103 -1.52 33.45 -0.01
CA GLU A 103 -2.52 33.86 -1.01
C GLU A 103 -2.54 32.96 -2.26
N PRO A 104 -1.41 32.69 -2.95
CA PRO A 104 -1.45 31.81 -4.13
C PRO A 104 -1.80 30.36 -3.78
N THR A 105 -1.49 29.89 -2.58
CA THR A 105 -1.88 28.55 -2.13
C THR A 105 -3.37 28.48 -1.83
N LEU A 106 -3.92 29.51 -1.21
CA LEU A 106 -5.36 29.64 -0.96
C LEU A 106 -6.15 29.62 -2.25
N GLU A 107 -5.72 30.37 -3.26
CA GLU A 107 -6.38 30.41 -4.57
C GLU A 107 -6.35 29.05 -5.27
N LYS A 108 -5.21 28.33 -5.22
CA LYS A 108 -5.11 26.96 -5.74
C LYS A 108 -6.08 26.01 -5.05
N PHE A 109 -6.18 26.10 -3.72
CA PHE A 109 -7.11 25.24 -2.98
C PHE A 109 -8.57 25.58 -3.27
N ARG A 110 -8.93 26.86 -3.40
CA ARG A 110 -10.27 27.28 -3.82
C ARG A 110 -10.64 26.70 -5.18
N LYS A 111 -9.77 26.88 -6.17
CA LYS A 111 -9.98 26.33 -7.52
C LYS A 111 -10.13 24.81 -7.50
N LYS A 112 -9.26 24.11 -6.77
CA LYS A 112 -9.33 22.65 -6.64
C LYS A 112 -10.62 22.21 -5.94
N ASN A 113 -11.07 22.96 -4.94
CA ASN A 113 -12.34 22.67 -4.27
C ASN A 113 -13.53 22.86 -5.22
N GLU A 114 -13.54 23.91 -6.04
CA GLU A 114 -14.56 24.12 -7.08
C GLU A 114 -14.57 23.01 -8.15
N GLU A 115 -13.40 22.49 -8.53
CA GLU A 115 -13.28 21.34 -9.45
C GLU A 115 -13.88 20.08 -8.80
N LEU A 116 -13.48 19.77 -7.56
CA LEU A 116 -14.00 18.62 -6.82
C LEU A 116 -15.50 18.72 -6.53
N GLU A 117 -16.02 19.91 -6.24
CA GLU A 117 -17.45 20.15 -6.02
C GLU A 117 -18.30 19.78 -7.25
N LYS A 118 -17.76 19.95 -8.46
CA LYS A 118 -18.43 19.53 -9.70
C LYS A 118 -18.40 18.02 -9.90
N ASP A 119 -17.34 17.35 -9.46
CA ASP A 119 -17.19 15.90 -9.58
C ASP A 119 -18.07 15.15 -8.58
N ILE A 120 -18.32 15.73 -7.40
CA ILE A 120 -19.17 15.13 -6.35
C ILE A 120 -20.54 14.62 -6.86
N PRO A 121 -21.39 15.41 -7.54
CA PRO A 121 -22.69 14.92 -8.00
C PRO A 121 -22.56 13.80 -9.04
N VAL A 122 -21.58 13.90 -9.95
CA VAL A 122 -21.32 12.86 -10.96
C VAL A 122 -20.92 11.56 -10.28
N LEU A 123 -20.02 11.61 -9.29
CA LEU A 123 -19.59 10.44 -8.54
C LEU A 123 -20.73 9.84 -7.71
N ARG A 124 -21.62 10.67 -7.14
CA ARG A 124 -22.83 10.17 -6.45
C ARG A 124 -23.75 9.44 -7.42
N GLU A 125 -24.02 9.99 -8.60
CA GLU A 125 -24.83 9.33 -9.62
C GLU A 125 -24.25 7.98 -10.03
N VAL A 126 -22.92 7.90 -10.21
CA VAL A 126 -22.23 6.64 -10.53
C VAL A 126 -22.38 5.61 -9.41
N VAL A 127 -22.32 6.02 -8.14
CA VAL A 127 -22.51 5.12 -6.99
C VAL A 127 -23.96 4.66 -6.86
N GLU A 128 -24.92 5.53 -7.12
CA GLU A 128 -26.35 5.20 -7.09
C GLU A 128 -26.80 4.37 -8.30
N SER A 129 -26.05 4.45 -9.40
CA SER A 129 -26.31 3.67 -10.60
C SER A 129 -26.01 2.18 -10.37
N SER A 130 -27.01 1.33 -10.53
CA SER A 130 -26.81 -0.13 -10.59
C SER A 130 -26.00 -0.51 -11.83
N TRP A 131 -25.12 -1.51 -11.71
CA TRP A 131 -24.29 -1.95 -12.82
C TRP A 131 -25.15 -2.52 -13.95
N ARG A 132 -25.07 -1.94 -15.15
CA ARG A 132 -25.98 -2.28 -16.26
C ARG A 132 -25.95 -3.74 -16.71
N LYS A 133 -24.85 -4.45 -16.42
CA LYS A 133 -24.67 -5.88 -16.74
C LYS A 133 -24.98 -6.80 -15.57
N GLU A 134 -25.47 -6.26 -14.46
CA GLU A 134 -25.95 -7.05 -13.33
C GLU A 134 -27.03 -8.06 -13.72
N PRO A 135 -28.06 -7.74 -14.55
CA PRO A 135 -29.03 -8.75 -14.97
C PRO A 135 -28.44 -9.84 -15.89
N GLU A 136 -27.50 -9.49 -16.79
CA GLU A 136 -26.79 -10.51 -17.59
C GLU A 136 -25.95 -11.42 -16.70
N LEU A 137 -25.29 -10.85 -15.69
CA LEU A 137 -24.48 -11.60 -14.74
C LEU A 137 -25.34 -12.54 -13.88
N THR A 138 -26.54 -12.11 -13.47
CA THR A 138 -27.44 -12.99 -12.70
C THR A 138 -27.95 -14.15 -13.56
N VAL A 139 -28.26 -13.91 -14.84
CA VAL A 139 -28.62 -14.97 -15.81
C VAL A 139 -27.45 -15.95 -15.99
N LEU A 140 -26.24 -15.45 -16.29
CA LEU A 140 -25.04 -16.28 -16.44
C LEU A 140 -24.72 -17.10 -15.18
N LYS A 141 -24.94 -16.53 -13.99
CA LYS A 141 -24.81 -17.26 -12.72
C LYS A 141 -25.85 -18.37 -12.58
N ALA A 142 -27.10 -18.10 -12.94
CA ALA A 142 -28.16 -19.11 -12.91
C ALA A 142 -27.85 -20.26 -13.89
N ASP A 143 -27.47 -19.95 -15.13
CA ASP A 143 -27.08 -20.94 -16.13
C ASP A 143 -25.89 -21.79 -15.66
N LEU A 144 -24.90 -21.16 -15.01
CA LEU A 144 -23.77 -21.88 -14.42
C LEU A 144 -24.22 -22.87 -13.34
N THR A 145 -25.11 -22.46 -12.43
CA THR A 145 -25.64 -23.36 -11.40
C THR A 145 -26.47 -24.51 -11.96
N GLU A 146 -27.21 -24.27 -13.04
CA GLU A 146 -28.00 -25.31 -13.71
C GLU A 146 -27.10 -26.31 -14.44
N ILE A 147 -26.07 -25.84 -15.13
CA ILE A 147 -25.05 -26.70 -15.74
C ILE A 147 -24.35 -27.53 -14.66
N ASP A 148 -23.96 -26.91 -13.53
CA ASP A 148 -23.32 -27.62 -12.42
C ASP A 148 -24.24 -28.71 -11.83
N ARG A 149 -25.52 -28.39 -11.61
CA ARG A 149 -26.53 -29.36 -11.15
C ARG A 149 -26.67 -30.52 -12.14
N ARG A 150 -26.72 -30.25 -13.44
CA ARG A 150 -26.85 -31.26 -14.49
C ARG A 150 -25.61 -32.16 -14.56
N ILE A 151 -24.42 -31.58 -14.41
CA ILE A 151 -23.16 -32.33 -14.31
C ILE A 151 -23.21 -33.24 -13.07
N GLN A 152 -23.55 -32.72 -11.90
CA GLN A 152 -23.67 -33.53 -10.68
C GLN A 152 -24.69 -34.67 -10.83
N GLN A 153 -25.82 -34.44 -11.48
CA GLN A 153 -26.81 -35.48 -11.76
C GLN A 153 -26.30 -36.54 -12.73
N SER A 154 -25.55 -36.14 -13.77
CA SER A 154 -24.92 -37.08 -14.71
C SER A 154 -23.79 -37.89 -14.08
N LEU A 155 -23.19 -37.38 -13.00
CA LEU A 155 -22.12 -38.04 -12.25
C LEU A 155 -22.67 -38.92 -11.11
N LYS A 156 -23.98 -38.93 -10.82
CA LYS A 156 -24.57 -39.87 -9.86
C LYS A 156 -24.47 -41.29 -10.42
N PRO A 157 -23.93 -42.27 -9.67
CA PRO A 157 -23.80 -43.64 -10.16
C PRO A 157 -25.18 -44.25 -10.44
N ILE A 158 -25.34 -44.86 -11.61
CA ILE A 158 -26.51 -45.70 -11.92
C ILE A 158 -26.37 -46.97 -11.08
N GLU A 159 -27.13 -47.07 -9.99
CA GLU A 159 -27.46 -48.35 -9.37
C GLU A 159 -29.00 -48.48 -9.29
N GLU A 160 -29.50 -49.35 -10.18
CA GLU A 160 -30.63 -50.29 -10.03
C GLU A 160 -32.09 -49.79 -9.98
N SER A 161 -32.86 -50.11 -11.03
CA SER A 161 -34.14 -50.81 -10.89
C SER A 161 -34.59 -51.49 -12.20
N GLU A 162 -34.83 -52.81 -12.12
CA GLU A 162 -35.54 -53.72 -13.06
C GLU A 162 -34.71 -54.18 -14.30
N GLY A 163 -34.15 -55.39 -14.44
CA GLY A 163 -34.65 -56.78 -14.21
C GLY A 163 -35.56 -57.20 -15.39
N LYS A 164 -35.25 -58.08 -16.35
CA LYS A 164 -34.46 -59.33 -16.40
C LYS A 164 -34.21 -59.78 -17.88
N GLU A 165 -33.12 -60.53 -18.07
CA GLU A 165 -32.86 -61.64 -19.05
C GLU A 165 -32.83 -61.29 -20.56
N ALA A 166 -31.82 -61.64 -21.40
CA ALA A 166 -30.64 -62.50 -21.32
C ALA A 166 -29.59 -62.13 -22.42
N GLU A 167 -28.30 -62.38 -22.13
CA GLU A 167 -27.18 -62.90 -22.98
C GLU A 167 -27.03 -62.41 -24.45
N GLU A 168 -25.88 -62.01 -25.03
CA GLU A 168 -24.41 -62.08 -24.82
C GLU A 168 -23.83 -60.75 -25.41
N ASP A 169 -22.60 -60.24 -25.19
CA ASP A 169 -21.29 -60.87 -25.17
C ASP A 169 -20.20 -59.82 -24.81
N ASN A 170 -19.16 -60.27 -24.09
CA ASN A 170 -17.77 -59.79 -24.01
C ASN A 170 -17.46 -58.31 -23.57
N ASP A 171 -16.51 -57.99 -22.69
CA ASP A 171 -15.44 -58.71 -22.01
C ASP A 171 -14.77 -57.76 -20.97
N VAL A 172 -14.15 -58.34 -19.94
CA VAL A 172 -13.13 -57.82 -19.00
C VAL A 172 -13.52 -56.94 -17.78
N CYS A 173 -13.80 -57.66 -16.68
CA CYS A 173 -13.12 -57.63 -15.36
C CYS A 173 -12.84 -56.29 -14.63
N ARG A 174 -13.75 -55.91 -13.71
CA ARG A 174 -13.67 -56.04 -12.21
C ARG A 174 -12.25 -56.35 -11.64
N GLU A 175 -11.67 -55.72 -10.61
CA GLU A 175 -12.08 -55.45 -9.20
C GLU A 175 -11.06 -54.45 -8.57
N ARG A 176 -11.46 -53.36 -7.90
CA ARG A 176 -11.62 -53.17 -6.43
C ARG A 176 -10.69 -54.00 -5.53
N HIS A 177 -9.91 -53.36 -4.66
CA HIS A 177 -9.99 -53.53 -3.19
C HIS A 177 -9.02 -52.58 -2.44
N ASP A 178 -9.64 -51.77 -1.58
CA ASP A 178 -9.37 -51.46 -0.17
C ASP A 178 -7.95 -51.22 0.39
N THR A 179 -7.92 -50.08 1.08
CA THR A 179 -7.06 -49.53 2.11
C THR A 179 -6.47 -50.54 3.13
N ALA A 180 -5.17 -50.45 3.39
CA ALA A 180 -4.59 -50.48 4.75
C ALA A 180 -3.07 -50.15 4.76
N GLU A 181 -2.71 -49.32 5.75
CA GLU A 181 -1.44 -49.30 6.51
C GLU A 181 -0.22 -48.47 6.05
N GLU A 182 0.40 -47.90 7.10
CA GLU A 182 1.47 -46.90 7.14
C GLU A 182 2.86 -47.44 6.76
N LEU A 183 3.58 -46.64 5.97
CA LEU A 183 4.99 -46.20 6.07
C LEU A 183 5.99 -47.03 6.92
N PRO A 184 7.26 -47.21 6.44
CA PRO A 184 8.15 -46.05 6.34
C PRO A 184 9.22 -46.02 5.23
N LYS A 185 9.55 -44.76 4.86
CA LYS A 185 10.85 -44.22 4.39
C LYS A 185 11.35 -44.67 3.00
N GLU A 186 11.30 -43.75 2.04
CA GLU A 186 12.46 -42.92 1.69
C GLU A 186 12.05 -41.82 0.69
N ASP A 187 12.62 -40.63 0.87
CA ASP A 187 12.42 -39.42 0.07
C ASP A 187 12.66 -39.67 -1.42
N ASN A 188 11.64 -39.45 -2.25
CA ASN A 188 11.82 -39.03 -3.65
C ASN A 188 10.60 -38.23 -4.11
N THR A 189 10.74 -36.92 -4.06
CA THR A 189 9.72 -35.86 -4.20
C THR A 189 9.21 -35.66 -5.64
N ALA A 190 8.99 -36.74 -6.40
CA ALA A 190 8.56 -36.69 -7.81
C ALA A 190 7.22 -37.40 -8.09
N ALA A 191 6.51 -37.91 -7.08
CA ALA A 191 5.45 -38.91 -7.28
C ALA A 191 4.01 -38.48 -6.91
N ARG A 192 3.65 -37.19 -6.96
CA ARG A 192 2.26 -36.76 -6.67
C ARG A 192 1.58 -35.94 -7.77
N ILE A 193 1.86 -36.25 -9.04
CA ILE A 193 1.09 -35.72 -10.17
C ILE A 193 0.08 -36.79 -10.63
N PRO A 194 -1.23 -36.54 -10.54
CA PRO A 194 -2.25 -37.42 -11.09
C PRO A 194 -1.99 -37.76 -12.57
N SER A 195 -2.15 -39.02 -12.95
CA SER A 195 -1.82 -39.55 -14.27
C SER A 195 -2.50 -38.83 -15.44
N ARG A 196 -3.73 -38.32 -15.24
CA ARG A 196 -4.42 -37.47 -16.23
C ARG A 196 -3.67 -36.16 -16.52
N LEU A 197 -3.13 -35.51 -15.50
CA LEU A 197 -2.43 -34.25 -15.65
C LEU A 197 -1.09 -34.44 -16.37
N ARG A 198 -0.43 -35.58 -16.15
CA ARG A 198 0.80 -35.95 -16.88
C ARG A 198 0.54 -36.15 -18.38
N GLN A 199 -0.52 -36.87 -18.74
CA GLN A 199 -0.90 -37.07 -20.15
C GLN A 199 -1.19 -35.74 -20.87
N ILE A 200 -1.80 -34.78 -20.18
CA ILE A 200 -2.07 -33.44 -20.73
C ILE A 200 -0.76 -32.67 -20.94
N ALA A 201 0.16 -32.72 -19.98
CA ALA A 201 1.48 -32.07 -20.11
C ALA A 201 2.28 -32.67 -21.28
N ASP A 202 2.31 -34.00 -21.41
CA ASP A 202 3.04 -34.70 -22.47
C ASP A 202 2.45 -34.41 -23.86
N ALA A 203 1.11 -34.34 -23.99
CA ALA A 203 0.44 -33.99 -25.25
C ALA A 203 0.61 -32.50 -25.65
N SER A 204 1.03 -31.64 -24.72
CA SER A 204 1.18 -30.20 -24.96
C SER A 204 2.46 -29.81 -25.69
N GLY A 205 3.35 -30.77 -26.00
CA GLY A 205 4.61 -30.52 -26.70
C GLY A 205 5.56 -29.59 -25.93
N GLY A 206 5.51 -29.61 -24.60
CA GLY A 206 6.37 -28.81 -23.73
C GLY A 206 5.83 -27.42 -23.36
N ARG A 207 4.57 -27.09 -23.69
CA ARG A 207 3.96 -25.80 -23.34
C ARG A 207 3.43 -25.75 -21.90
N ILE A 208 3.24 -26.90 -21.26
CA ILE A 208 2.69 -26.99 -19.91
C ILE A 208 3.66 -27.77 -19.02
N VAL A 209 4.07 -27.16 -17.90
CA VAL A 209 4.89 -27.78 -16.85
C VAL A 209 4.09 -27.80 -15.56
N ILE A 210 3.97 -28.97 -14.94
CA ILE A 210 3.19 -29.16 -13.70
C ILE A 210 4.15 -29.33 -12.54
N ALA A 211 4.21 -28.33 -11.66
CA ALA A 211 4.95 -28.38 -10.41
C ALA A 211 3.98 -28.55 -9.23
N GLY A 212 4.34 -29.38 -8.26
CA GLY A 212 3.59 -29.51 -7.02
C GLY A 212 3.83 -28.30 -6.11
N VAL A 213 2.75 -27.71 -5.58
CA VAL A 213 2.85 -26.69 -4.53
C VAL A 213 3.16 -27.40 -3.21
N GLY A 214 4.30 -27.05 -2.60
CA GLY A 214 4.66 -27.53 -1.27
C GLY A 214 3.70 -27.00 -0.20
N SER A 215 3.40 -27.83 0.80
CA SER A 215 2.60 -27.44 1.96
C SER A 215 3.25 -26.26 2.72
N PRO A 216 2.47 -25.33 3.30
CA PRO A 216 3.03 -24.27 4.15
C PRO A 216 3.62 -24.86 5.44
N PRO A 217 4.66 -24.25 6.02
CA PRO A 217 5.29 -24.77 7.24
C PRO A 217 4.32 -24.75 8.42
N GLU A 218 4.24 -25.86 9.15
CA GLU A 218 3.49 -25.99 10.41
C GLU A 218 4.06 -25.07 11.50
N ASN A 219 3.18 -24.31 12.15
CA ASN A 219 3.49 -23.57 13.37
C ASN A 219 3.78 -24.54 14.53
N GLY A 220 5.06 -24.68 14.90
CA GLY A 220 5.51 -25.37 16.11
C GLY A 220 5.40 -24.49 17.38
N PRO A 221 5.27 -25.10 18.58
CA PRO A 221 4.82 -24.39 19.78
C PRO A 221 5.90 -23.51 20.43
N ALA A 222 5.45 -22.40 21.00
CA ALA A 222 6.23 -21.42 21.74
C ALA A 222 7.02 -22.06 22.91
N LYS A 223 8.35 -21.99 22.85
CA LYS A 223 9.22 -22.27 23.99
C LYS A 223 9.43 -20.99 24.81
N LYS A 224 8.75 -20.92 25.97
CA LYS A 224 9.15 -20.07 27.10
C LYS A 224 10.50 -20.57 27.65
N GLY A 225 11.45 -19.66 27.83
CA GLY A 225 12.72 -19.94 28.50
C GLY A 225 13.28 -18.66 29.12
N ILE A 226 12.95 -18.44 30.39
CA ILE A 226 13.59 -17.49 31.31
C ILE A 226 14.88 -18.12 31.85
N LYS A 227 15.96 -17.33 31.96
CA LYS A 227 16.98 -17.31 33.03
C LYS A 227 17.92 -16.11 32.75
N MET A 228 17.96 -15.11 33.64
CA MET A 228 18.91 -14.96 34.78
C MET A 228 20.36 -14.91 34.30
#